data_AF-U2PR32-F1
#
_entry.id   AF-U2PR32-F1
#
_cell.length_a   1.000
_cell.length_b   1.000
_cell.length_c   1.000
_cell.angle_alpha   90.00
_cell.angle_beta   90.00
_cell.angle_gamma   90.00
#
_symmetry.space_group_name_H-M   'P 1'
#
loop_
_entity.id
_entity.type
_entity.pdbx_description
1 polymer ?
#
loop_
_entity_poly.entity_id
_entity_poly.type
_entity_poly.pdbx_seq_one_letter_code
_entity_poly.pdbx_strand_id
1 'polypeptide(L)'
;MSIYVLNSAYLIQANRQSIVDLSCISHAKMMIENNNLVRRCNYADDQLILKKIEEINGHTVIFIDENTYISCQYEDLELKVFYDEKGISGIDYLTKI
;
A
#
# COMPACT_ATOMS: atom_id res chain seq x y z
N MET A 1 -29.77 -11.11 -17.94
CA MET A 1 -28.97 -10.03 -17.32
C MET A 1 -28.16 -9.35 -18.42
N SER A 2 -28.35 -8.04 -18.62
CA SER A 2 -27.77 -7.28 -19.74
C SER A 2 -26.27 -7.04 -19.51
N ILE A 3 -25.47 -7.20 -20.57
CA ILE A 3 -24.02 -6.94 -20.63
C ILE A 3 -23.66 -5.54 -20.07
N TYR A 4 -24.55 -4.56 -20.22
CA TYR A 4 -24.37 -3.21 -19.70
C TYR A 4 -24.34 -3.12 -18.17
N VAL A 5 -25.12 -3.96 -17.48
CA VAL A 5 -25.17 -3.98 -16.00
C VAL A 5 -23.90 -4.65 -15.42
N LEU A 6 -23.35 -5.62 -16.15
CA LEU A 6 -22.09 -6.26 -15.77
C LEU A 6 -20.92 -5.29 -15.95
N ASN A 7 -20.86 -4.58 -17.08
CA ASN A 7 -19.79 -3.61 -17.35
C ASN A 7 -19.78 -2.44 -16.36
N SER A 8 -20.95 -1.94 -15.94
CA SER A 8 -21.01 -0.88 -14.92
C SER A 8 -20.56 -1.36 -13.54
N ALA A 9 -20.87 -2.61 -13.15
CA ALA A 9 -20.39 -3.20 -11.92
C ALA A 9 -18.86 -3.36 -11.90
N TYR A 10 -18.26 -3.83 -13.00
CA TYR A 10 -16.80 -3.93 -13.14
C TYR A 10 -16.10 -2.57 -13.06
N LEU A 11 -16.67 -1.52 -13.67
CA LEU A 11 -16.11 -0.17 -13.59
C LEU A 11 -16.14 0.39 -12.16
N ILE A 12 -17.22 0.13 -11.41
CA ILE A 12 -17.32 0.53 -10.00
C ILE A 12 -16.28 -0.22 -9.16
N GLN A 13 -16.08 -1.50 -9.42
CA GLN A 13 -15.10 -2.32 -8.71
C GLN A 13 -13.66 -1.88 -9.02
N ALA A 14 -13.34 -1.62 -10.29
CA ALA A 14 -12.04 -1.08 -10.69
C ALA A 14 -11.77 0.30 -10.06
N ASN A 15 -12.80 1.14 -9.95
CA ASN A 15 -12.66 2.45 -9.31
C ASN A 15 -12.42 2.33 -7.79
N ARG A 16 -13.12 1.41 -7.12
CA ARG A 16 -12.87 1.09 -5.70
C ARG A 16 -11.46 0.54 -5.48
N GLN A 17 -10.99 -0.32 -6.37
CA GLN A 17 -9.62 -0.83 -6.39
C GLN A 17 -8.62 0.33 -6.46
N SER A 18 -8.79 1.23 -7.43
CA SER A 18 -7.94 2.41 -7.59
C SER A 18 -7.91 3.32 -6.36
N ILE A 19 -9.02 3.44 -5.62
CA ILE A 19 -9.07 4.22 -4.37
C ILE A 19 -8.24 3.55 -3.28
N VAL A 20 -8.41 2.24 -3.08
CA VAL A 20 -7.65 1.48 -2.08
C VAL A 20 -6.15 1.50 -2.41
N ASP A 21 -5.79 1.30 -3.68
CA ASP A 21 -4.41 1.32 -4.14
C ASP A 21 -3.76 2.69 -3.92
N LEU A 22 -4.45 3.78 -4.26
CA LEU A 22 -3.94 5.13 -4.06
C LEU A 22 -3.76 5.45 -2.57
N SER A 23 -4.71 5.02 -1.74
CA SER A 23 -4.59 5.13 -0.28
C SER A 23 -3.41 4.31 0.25
N CYS A 24 -3.19 3.09 -0.25
CA CYS A 24 -2.05 2.26 0.12
C CYS A 24 -0.72 2.94 -0.22
N ILE A 25 -0.57 3.49 -1.42
CA ILE A 25 0.63 4.21 -1.84
C ILE A 25 0.87 5.44 -0.94
N SER A 26 -0.18 6.17 -0.59
CA SER A 26 -0.10 7.33 0.31
C SER A 26 0.41 6.95 1.70
N HIS A 27 -0.12 5.86 2.28
CA HIS A 27 0.33 5.35 3.58
C HIS A 27 1.75 4.80 3.52
N ALA A 28 2.10 4.05 2.47
CA ALA A 28 3.45 3.57 2.26
C ALA A 28 4.45 4.74 2.17
N LYS A 29 4.10 5.80 1.43
CA LYS A 29 4.94 7.01 1.35
C LYS A 29 5.20 7.63 2.73
N MET A 30 4.16 7.75 3.56
CA MET A 30 4.30 8.30 4.92
C MET A 30 5.22 7.43 5.79
N MET A 31 5.11 6.10 5.69
CA MET A 31 6.00 5.17 6.39
C MET A 31 7.46 5.31 5.92
N ILE A 32 7.68 5.41 4.61
CA ILE A 32 9.02 5.61 4.03
C ILE A 32 9.64 6.92 4.54
N GLU A 33 8.87 8.01 4.49
CA GLU A 33 9.35 9.32 4.96
C GLU A 33 9.71 9.29 6.46
N ASN A 34 8.87 8.69 7.29
CA ASN A 34 9.14 8.54 8.72
C ASN A 34 10.39 7.68 8.98
N ASN A 35 10.46 6.50 8.37
CA ASN A 35 11.55 5.56 8.61
C ASN A 35 12.88 6.09 8.08
N ASN A 36 12.88 6.77 6.93
CA ASN A 36 14.07 7.46 6.42
C ASN A 36 14.51 8.61 7.33
N LEU A 37 13.57 9.35 7.91
CA LEU A 37 13.89 10.41 8.87
C LEU A 37 14.50 9.85 10.14
N VAL A 38 13.90 8.80 10.72
CA VAL A 38 14.42 8.10 11.91
C VAL A 38 15.85 7.60 11.66
N ARG A 39 16.08 6.92 10.53
CA ARG A 39 17.40 6.41 10.12
C ARG A 39 18.43 7.53 9.91
N ARG A 40 18.06 8.63 9.23
CA ARG A 40 18.98 9.74 8.94
C ARG A 40 19.34 10.57 10.17
N CYS A 41 18.39 10.73 11.09
CA CYS A 41 18.57 11.54 12.29
C CYS A 41 19.10 10.73 13.48
N ASN A 42 19.41 9.43 13.31
CA ASN A 42 19.80 8.51 14.38
C ASN A 42 18.84 8.57 15.58
N TYR A 43 17.53 8.66 15.31
CA TYR A 43 16.53 8.47 16.35
C TYR A 43 16.48 6.99 16.74
N ALA A 44 15.90 6.70 17.90
CA ALA A 44 15.78 5.34 18.38
C ALA A 44 14.90 4.49 17.43
N ASP A 45 15.30 3.23 17.25
CA ASP A 45 14.66 2.29 16.32
C ASP A 45 13.19 1.98 16.68
N ASP A 46 12.77 2.30 17.91
CA ASP A 46 11.38 2.19 18.37
C ASP A 46 10.43 3.17 17.67
N GLN A 47 10.97 4.19 16.99
CA GLN A 47 10.20 5.13 16.17
C GLN A 47 9.99 4.64 14.72
N LEU A 48 10.60 3.52 14.34
CA LEU A 48 10.38 2.91 13.03
C LEU A 48 8.99 2.30 12.95
N ILE A 49 8.24 2.69 11.91
CA ILE A 49 6.96 2.09 11.60
C ILE A 49 7.23 0.89 10.69
N LEU A 50 7.51 -0.26 11.30
CA LEU A 50 7.79 -1.50 10.57
C LEU A 50 6.51 -2.25 10.17
N LYS A 51 5.44 -2.05 10.93
CA LYS A 51 4.13 -2.64 10.65
C LYS A 51 3.03 -1.67 11.02
N LYS A 52 2.05 -1.54 10.13
CA LYS A 52 0.86 -0.73 10.34
C LYS A 52 -0.36 -1.50 9.85
N ILE A 53 -1.48 -1.38 10.55
CA ILE A 53 -2.77 -1.94 10.11
C ILE A 53 -3.75 -0.77 10.04
N GLU A 54 -4.45 -0.64 8.92
CA GLU A 54 -5.43 0.42 8.68
C GLU A 54 -6.68 -0.17 8.03
N GLU A 55 -7.82 0.49 8.23
CA GLU A 55 -9.06 0.16 7.54
C GLU A 55 -9.31 1.19 6.45
N ILE A 56 -9.24 0.77 5.18
CA ILE A 56 -9.35 1.64 4.01
C ILE A 56 -10.53 1.18 3.18
N ASN A 57 -11.55 2.04 3.08
CA ASN A 57 -12.76 1.78 2.28
C ASN A 57 -13.46 0.45 2.64
N GLY A 58 -13.41 0.06 3.92
CA GLY A 58 -13.97 -1.21 4.44
C GLY A 58 -13.07 -2.43 4.30
N HIS A 59 -11.83 -2.27 3.80
CA HIS A 59 -10.84 -3.33 3.71
C HIS A 59 -9.77 -3.16 4.78
N THR A 60 -9.43 -4.24 5.48
CA THR A 60 -8.27 -4.24 6.38
C THR A 60 -7.00 -4.38 5.55
N VAL A 61 -6.16 -3.34 5.59
CA VAL A 61 -4.87 -3.31 4.90
C VAL A 61 -3.75 -3.42 5.93
N ILE A 62 -2.84 -4.36 5.69
CA ILE A 62 -1.64 -4.58 6.50
C ILE A 62 -0.44 -4.08 5.72
N PHE A 63 0.26 -3.10 6.29
CA PHE A 63 1.50 -2.55 5.77
C PHE A 63 2.67 -3.15 6.54
N ILE A 64 3.67 -3.65 5.82
CA ILE A 64 4.90 -4.21 6.38
C ILE A 64 6.08 -3.60 5.63
N ASP A 65 6.99 -2.96 6.36
CA ASP A 65 8.24 -2.45 5.79
C ASP A 65 9.31 -3.55 5.80
N GLU A 66 9.69 -4.01 4.61
CA GLU A 66 10.73 -5.01 4.36
C GLU A 66 12.07 -4.34 3.97
N ASN A 67 12.28 -3.10 4.41
CA ASN A 67 13.43 -2.21 4.18
C ASN A 67 13.64 -1.74 2.73
N THR A 68 13.33 -2.57 1.74
CA THR A 68 13.51 -2.27 0.30
C THR A 68 12.18 -2.02 -0.40
N TYR A 69 11.09 -2.47 0.21
CA TYR A 69 9.73 -2.22 -0.22
C TYR A 69 8.78 -2.27 0.97
N ILE A 70 7.61 -1.65 0.81
CA ILE A 70 6.48 -1.82 1.71
C ILE A 70 5.50 -2.78 1.05
N SER A 71 5.18 -3.87 1.75
CA SER A 71 4.12 -4.80 1.39
C SER A 71 2.80 -4.28 1.97
N CYS A 72 1.86 -3.92 1.09
CA CYS A 72 0.49 -3.57 1.44
C CYS A 72 -0.39 -4.78 1.09
N GLN A 73 -0.82 -5.52 2.10
CA GLN A 73 -1.63 -6.72 1.93
C GLN A 73 -3.07 -6.41 2.28
N TYR A 74 -3.98 -6.70 1.35
CA TYR A 74 -5.42 -6.59 1.59
C TYR A 74 -6.14 -7.66 0.77
N GLU A 75 -7.08 -8.36 1.41
CA GLU A 75 -7.79 -9.49 0.79
C GLU A 75 -6.80 -10.51 0.17
N ASP A 76 -6.98 -10.82 -1.12
CA ASP A 76 -6.16 -11.74 -1.92
C ASP A 76 -5.06 -11.00 -2.73
N LEU A 77 -4.82 -9.72 -2.44
CA LEU A 77 -3.88 -8.87 -3.17
C LEU A 77 -2.73 -8.42 -2.27
N GLU A 78 -1.55 -8.33 -2.88
CA GLU A 78 -0.36 -7.75 -2.30
C GLU A 78 0.17 -6.68 -3.26
N LEU A 79 0.17 -5.44 -2.79
CA LEU A 79 0.79 -4.31 -3.46
C LEU A 79 2.18 -4.07 -2.86
N LYS A 80 3.23 -4.22 -3.65
CA LYS A 80 4.60 -3.93 -3.23
C LYS A 80 5.02 -2.55 -3.72
N VAL A 81 5.31 -1.66 -2.78
CA VAL A 81 5.80 -0.31 -3.07
C VAL A 81 7.30 -0.29 -2.82
N PHE A 82 8.09 -0.33 -3.89
CA PHE A 82 9.55 -0.26 -3.81
C PHE A 82 9.99 1.17 -3.61
N TYR A 83 11.00 1.36 -2.75
CA TYR A 83 11.48 2.69 -2.43
C TYR A 83 12.99 2.71 -2.24
N ASP A 84 13.57 3.89 -2.40
CA ASP A 84 14.95 4.19 -2.13
C ASP A 84 15.06 5.47 -1.26
N GLU A 85 16.28 5.99 -1.09
CA GLU A 85 16.52 7.21 -0.32
C GLU A 85 15.92 8.49 -0.95
N LYS A 86 15.51 8.44 -2.23
CA LYS A 86 14.95 9.55 -2.99
C LYS A 86 13.42 9.48 -3.07
N GLY A 87 12.83 8.32 -2.85
CA GLY A 87 11.37 8.15 -2.76
C GLY A 87 10.91 6.81 -3.31
N ILE A 88 9.68 6.77 -3.84
CA ILE A 88 9.11 5.57 -4.45
C ILE A 88 9.78 5.33 -5.80
N SER A 89 10.36 4.15 -5.99
CA SER A 89 11.07 3.74 -7.19
C SER A 89 10.23 2.86 -8.11
N GLY A 90 9.24 2.16 -7.58
CA GLY A 90 8.36 1.29 -8.36
C GLY A 90 7.21 0.71 -7.56
N ILE A 91 6.26 0.12 -8.28
CA ILE A 91 5.07 -0.53 -7.71
C ILE A 91 4.85 -1.84 -8.45
N ASP A 92 4.58 -2.92 -7.71
CA ASP A 92 4.24 -4.23 -8.27
C ASP A 92 2.99 -4.81 -7.61
N TYR A 93 2.20 -5.55 -8.37
CA TYR A 93 0.93 -6.13 -7.94
C TYR A 93 1.01 -7.65 -8.03
N LEU A 94 0.84 -8.31 -6.89
CA LEU A 94 0.82 -9.77 -6.78
C LEU A 94 -0.57 -10.21 -6.31
N THR A 95 -1.17 -11.11 -7.06
CA THR A 95 -2.37 -11.84 -6.61
C THR A 95 -1.90 -13.06 -5.84
N LYS A 96 -2.38 -13.25 -4.61
CA LYS A 96 -2.15 -14.49 -3.86
C LYS A 96 -2.92 -15.61 -4.57
N ILE A 97 -2.18 -16.52 -5.21
CA ILE A 97 -2.72 -17.70 -5.92
C ILE A 97 -3.15 -18.75 -4.89
#